data_AF-A0A2G5TP23-F1
#
_entry.id   AF-A0A2G5TP23-F1
#
_cell.length_a   1.000
_cell.length_b   1.000
_cell.length_c   1.000
_cell.angle_alpha   90.00
_cell.angle_beta   90.00
_cell.angle_gamma   90.00
#
_symmetry.space_group_name_H-M   'P 1'
#
loop_
_entity.id
_entity.type
_entity.pdbx_description
1 polymer ?
#
loop_
_entity_poly.entity_id
_entity_poly.type
_entity_poly.pdbx_seq_one_letter_code
_entity_poly.pdbx_strand_id
1 'polypeptide(L)'
;MASLWNCFSTATAKVEPVAIAMNVIPEPVEEERREAEELEIDKFPLLSLPKEIVIFILGFCSPFDLLAFSLISKRTRKLAIKSRQQHDLQNKCKVFKMCLGVSHQKIIMEFDEQPRKHWQLMRHRDLSFKPHIGEVVLKEVDINGWSAKEYAKLLFADPEAYYEGFEATFSTVYLNSDYSIQELSMLYDFLCEIFNPARHITSIHLDCPFMEPILWHYNTKESFQYLVIETSDQTSETYIRSVFDRVRISNGVFLRCKTAPSFYYDLSRFEVKEIIEVHWSYWVKLDQVFNIKSQTIALFVSSWFCEDLKVLIQKWRDGWTPEWKQLTVELKSMNKELEDCVEGESVEIGNAKDKRLVHKNSSIQLYKFNEKYRIEDVSFYIDGYHIVRDDGAIATVLITKGNVAIMTIQSERTKEFKFDFNRRLFLPRKAWSSLEKRH
;
A
#
# COMPACT_ATOMS: atom_id res chain seq x y z
N MET A 1 66.99 0.47 26.50
CA MET A 1 66.70 0.10 27.90
C MET A 1 66.52 1.38 28.70
N ALA A 2 65.64 1.33 29.70
CA ALA A 2 65.10 2.41 30.52
C ALA A 2 65.94 3.69 30.81
N SER A 3 65.17 4.79 30.95
CA SER A 3 65.24 5.88 31.94
C SER A 3 65.74 7.27 31.52
N LEU A 4 65.04 8.26 32.12
CA LEU A 4 65.35 9.67 32.45
C LEU A 4 64.39 10.68 31.79
N TRP A 5 63.34 11.16 32.48
CA TRP A 5 63.27 12.23 33.51
C TRP A 5 63.39 13.68 32.99
N ASN A 6 62.33 14.44 33.29
CA ASN A 6 62.26 15.87 33.64
C ASN A 6 62.71 16.97 32.67
N CYS A 7 61.75 17.83 32.31
CA CYS A 7 61.72 19.31 32.42
C CYS A 7 60.45 19.74 31.65
N PHE A 8 59.49 20.48 32.19
CA PHE A 8 59.59 21.85 32.66
C PHE A 8 58.52 22.18 33.71
N SER A 9 58.92 22.94 34.71
CA SER A 9 58.04 23.75 35.56
C SER A 9 58.53 25.21 35.53
N THR A 10 57.73 26.11 36.10
CA THR A 10 57.85 27.58 36.23
C THR A 10 57.22 28.37 35.07
N ALA A 11 56.39 29.39 35.29
CA ALA A 11 56.17 30.22 36.47
C ALA A 11 54.70 30.68 36.57
N THR A 12 54.21 30.74 37.81
CA THR A 12 52.95 31.40 38.19
C THR A 12 53.14 32.91 38.24
N ALA A 13 52.39 33.65 37.42
CA ALA A 13 52.11 35.06 37.66
C ALA A 13 50.67 35.20 38.17
N LYS A 14 50.52 35.59 39.44
CA LYS A 14 49.24 36.05 39.99
C LYS A 14 48.93 37.40 39.35
N VAL A 15 47.92 37.43 38.49
CA VAL A 15 47.23 38.66 38.11
C VAL A 15 45.88 38.61 38.83
N GLU A 16 45.67 39.49 39.79
CA GLU A 16 44.35 39.74 40.36
C GLU A 16 43.47 40.40 39.28
N PRO A 17 42.33 39.79 38.89
CA PRO A 17 41.38 40.50 38.06
C PRO A 17 40.63 41.52 38.93
N VAL A 18 40.78 42.80 38.59
CA VAL A 18 39.91 43.87 39.05
C VAL A 18 38.49 43.52 38.63
N ALA A 19 37.60 43.33 39.61
CA ALA A 19 36.18 43.12 39.37
C ALA A 19 35.58 44.40 38.78
N ILE A 20 35.40 44.44 37.46
CA ILE A 20 34.47 45.35 36.82
C ILE A 20 33.09 44.69 36.97
N ALA A 21 32.20 45.34 37.72
CA ALA A 21 30.80 44.96 37.78
C ALA A 21 30.18 45.10 36.38
N MET A 22 30.21 44.02 35.60
CA MET A 22 29.35 43.90 34.43
C MET A 22 27.96 43.56 34.97
N ASN A 23 27.03 44.50 34.79
CA ASN A 23 25.61 44.21 34.94
C ASN A 23 25.27 43.05 34.01
N VAL A 24 25.07 41.87 34.60
CA VAL A 24 24.43 40.75 33.94
C VAL A 24 23.01 41.19 33.66
N ILE A 25 22.73 41.55 32.42
CA ILE A 25 21.35 41.61 31.92
C ILE A 25 20.83 40.18 32.07
N PRO A 26 19.77 39.93 32.84
CA PRO A 26 19.23 38.57 32.96
C PRO A 26 18.85 38.09 31.56
N GLU A 27 19.37 36.93 31.17
CA GLU A 27 18.83 36.24 29.99
C GLU A 27 17.33 36.09 30.19
N PRO A 28 16.52 36.41 29.16
CA PRO A 28 15.08 36.28 29.27
C PRO A 28 14.76 34.82 29.59
N VAL A 29 13.92 34.66 30.61
CA VAL A 29 13.44 33.37 31.09
C VAL A 29 12.92 32.60 29.87
N GLU A 30 13.20 31.30 29.80
CA GLU A 30 12.86 30.41 28.67
C GLU A 30 11.37 30.45 28.28
N GLU A 31 10.53 30.99 29.17
CA GLU A 31 9.11 31.30 29.02
C GLU A 31 8.83 32.60 28.24
N GLU A 32 9.58 33.68 28.47
CA GLU A 32 9.51 34.92 27.68
C GLU A 32 10.04 34.72 26.26
N ARG A 33 11.02 33.82 26.07
CA ARG A 33 11.51 33.43 24.74
C ARG A 33 10.47 32.62 23.97
N ARG A 34 9.68 31.78 24.67
CA ARG A 34 8.54 31.04 24.10
C ARG A 34 7.36 31.94 23.77
N GLU A 35 7.06 32.95 24.59
CA GLU A 35 6.02 33.95 24.30
C GLU A 35 6.44 34.87 23.15
N ALA A 36 7.72 35.27 23.07
CA ALA A 36 8.25 36.05 21.95
C ALA A 36 8.24 35.30 20.61
N GLU A 37 8.49 33.97 20.61
CA GLU A 37 8.35 33.13 19.41
C GLU A 37 6.88 32.93 19.00
N GLU A 38 5.93 32.94 19.93
CA GLU A 38 4.49 32.93 19.60
C GLU A 38 3.98 34.29 19.08
N LEU A 39 4.58 35.40 19.52
CA LEU A 39 4.20 36.77 19.12
C LEU A 39 4.64 37.17 17.69
N GLU A 40 5.67 36.56 17.11
CA GLU A 40 6.07 36.85 15.71
C GLU A 40 5.18 36.16 14.65
N ILE A 41 4.41 35.14 15.03
CA ILE A 41 3.57 34.34 14.11
C ILE A 41 2.31 35.13 13.64
N ASP A 42 1.92 36.18 14.36
CA ASP A 42 0.80 37.05 13.98
C ASP A 42 1.09 37.97 12.77
N LYS A 43 2.29 37.91 12.19
CA LYS A 43 2.63 38.59 10.91
C LYS A 43 2.21 37.80 9.66
N PHE A 44 1.80 36.53 9.76
CA PHE A 44 1.35 35.78 8.58
C PHE A 44 -0.11 36.14 8.25
N PRO A 45 -0.41 36.84 7.13
CA PRO A 45 -1.74 37.41 6.89
C PRO A 45 -2.88 36.39 6.87
N LEU A 46 -2.60 35.12 6.55
CA LEU A 46 -3.62 34.07 6.61
C LEU A 46 -4.00 33.72 8.05
N LEU A 47 -3.07 33.80 9.02
CA LEU A 47 -3.31 33.43 10.41
C LEU A 47 -4.04 34.51 11.22
N SER A 48 -4.13 35.74 10.69
CA SER A 48 -4.94 36.81 11.27
C SER A 48 -6.44 36.68 10.93
N LEU A 49 -6.79 35.82 9.96
CA LEU A 49 -8.18 35.53 9.64
C LEU A 49 -8.85 34.64 10.70
N PRO A 50 -10.20 34.70 10.85
CA PRO A 50 -10.97 33.74 11.64
C PRO A 50 -10.64 32.29 11.26
N LYS A 51 -10.54 31.40 12.27
CA LYS A 51 -10.09 30.01 12.10
C LYS A 51 -10.94 29.25 11.08
N GLU A 52 -12.23 29.52 11.05
CA GLU A 52 -13.20 28.90 10.16
C GLU A 52 -12.91 29.28 8.70
N ILE A 53 -12.53 30.55 8.46
CA ILE A 53 -12.15 31.04 7.14
C ILE A 53 -10.82 30.41 6.71
N VAL A 54 -9.84 30.31 7.61
CA VAL A 54 -8.56 29.65 7.31
C VAL A 54 -8.80 28.18 6.95
N ILE A 55 -9.58 27.46 7.76
CA ILE A 55 -9.92 26.05 7.51
C ILE A 55 -10.62 25.89 6.15
N PHE A 56 -11.56 26.78 5.83
CA PHE A 56 -12.24 26.78 4.54
C PHE A 56 -11.25 26.99 3.38
N ILE A 57 -10.33 27.97 3.48
CA ILE A 57 -9.29 28.21 2.47
C ILE A 57 -8.39 26.98 2.29
N LEU A 58 -7.97 26.35 3.40
CA LEU A 58 -7.14 25.14 3.38
C LEU A 58 -7.83 23.96 2.69
N GLY A 59 -9.16 23.94 2.63
CA GLY A 59 -9.93 22.94 1.87
C GLY A 59 -9.68 22.98 0.37
N PHE A 60 -9.17 24.10 -0.17
CA PHE A 60 -8.84 24.26 -1.60
C PHE A 60 -7.34 24.05 -1.90
N CYS A 61 -6.51 23.89 -0.87
CA CYS A 61 -5.07 23.68 -1.03
C CYS A 61 -4.78 22.28 -1.59
N SER A 62 -3.75 22.18 -2.45
CA SER A 62 -3.25 20.87 -2.85
C SER A 62 -2.66 20.13 -1.64
N PRO A 63 -2.48 18.80 -1.72
CA PRO A 63 -1.77 18.05 -0.68
C PRO A 63 -0.40 18.62 -0.32
N PHE A 64 0.38 19.11 -1.29
CA PHE A 64 1.69 19.69 -0.99
C PHE A 64 1.62 21.10 -0.39
N ASP A 65 0.63 21.91 -0.76
CA ASP A 65 0.42 23.23 -0.13
C ASP A 65 0.04 23.06 1.34
N LEU A 66 -0.86 22.11 1.61
CA LEU A 66 -1.28 21.81 2.97
C LEU A 66 -0.13 21.25 3.80
N LEU A 67 0.70 20.40 3.20
CA LEU A 67 1.89 19.88 3.83
C LEU A 67 2.91 20.99 4.15
N ALA A 68 3.22 21.87 3.21
CA ALA A 68 4.07 23.03 3.46
C ALA A 68 3.53 23.88 4.62
N PHE A 69 2.24 24.21 4.57
CA PHE A 69 1.58 24.99 5.61
C PHE A 69 1.70 24.34 6.99
N SER A 70 1.52 23.01 7.05
CA SER A 70 1.61 22.25 8.30
C SER A 70 3.02 22.23 8.92
N LEU A 71 4.07 22.45 8.13
CA LEU A 71 5.46 22.45 8.58
C LEU A 71 5.89 23.78 9.22
N ILE A 72 5.12 24.86 9.04
CA ILE A 72 5.48 26.21 9.52
C ILE A 72 5.49 26.29 11.06
N SER A 73 4.46 25.78 11.74
CA SER A 73 4.35 25.86 13.21
C SER A 73 3.36 24.83 13.78
N LYS A 74 3.35 24.68 15.11
CA LYS A 74 2.32 23.87 15.81
C LYS A 74 0.90 24.38 15.55
N ARG A 75 0.71 25.70 15.41
CA ARG A 75 -0.60 26.32 15.14
C ARG A 75 -1.09 25.97 13.74
N THR A 76 -0.24 26.11 12.72
CA THR A 76 -0.60 25.80 11.33
C THR A 76 -0.84 24.31 11.14
N ARG A 77 -0.04 23.44 11.77
CA ARG A 77 -0.27 21.99 11.80
C ARG A 77 -1.66 21.63 12.32
N LYS A 78 -2.07 22.18 13.47
CA LYS A 78 -3.41 21.94 14.05
C LYS A 78 -4.53 22.39 13.11
N LEU A 79 -4.35 23.50 12.40
CA LEU A 79 -5.33 23.99 11.42
C LEU A 79 -5.40 23.09 10.19
N ALA A 80 -4.25 22.61 9.68
CA ALA A 80 -4.19 21.66 8.58
C ALA A 80 -4.94 20.36 8.89
N ILE A 81 -4.66 19.77 10.07
CA ILE A 81 -5.35 18.56 10.55
C ILE A 81 -6.87 18.80 10.63
N LYS A 82 -7.29 19.91 11.24
CA LYS A 82 -8.71 20.25 11.34
C LYS A 82 -9.38 20.42 9.97
N SER A 83 -8.69 21.02 9.00
CA SER A 83 -9.22 21.15 7.64
C SER A 83 -9.46 19.80 6.97
N ARG A 84 -8.54 18.85 7.16
CA ARG A 84 -8.71 17.48 6.63
C ARG A 84 -9.73 16.66 7.39
N GLN A 85 -9.97 16.99 8.66
CA GLN A 85 -10.99 16.36 9.48
C GLN A 85 -12.42 16.83 9.18
N GLN A 86 -12.65 17.78 8.26
CA GLN A 86 -14.00 18.06 7.80
C GLN A 86 -14.54 16.87 6.97
N HIS A 87 -15.83 16.53 7.16
CA HIS A 87 -16.47 15.31 6.66
C HIS A 87 -16.28 15.07 5.15
N ASP A 88 -16.08 16.14 4.37
CA ASP A 88 -15.88 16.06 2.92
C ASP A 88 -14.44 15.70 2.51
N LEU A 89 -13.44 15.76 3.38
CA LEU A 89 -12.02 15.49 3.01
C LEU A 89 -11.44 14.26 3.70
N GLN A 90 -12.02 13.81 4.82
CA GLN A 90 -11.55 12.63 5.58
C GLN A 90 -11.53 11.33 4.76
N ASN A 91 -12.51 11.14 3.87
CA ASN A 91 -12.68 9.90 3.12
C ASN A 91 -12.04 9.91 1.74
N LYS A 92 -11.22 10.93 1.43
CA LYS A 92 -10.78 11.17 0.06
C LYS A 92 -9.35 10.75 -0.23
N CYS A 93 -8.52 10.47 0.79
CA CYS A 93 -7.23 9.83 0.55
C CYS A 93 -7.43 8.32 0.35
N LYS A 94 -7.30 7.88 -0.91
CA LYS A 94 -7.58 6.51 -1.34
C LYS A 94 -6.41 5.56 -1.09
N VAL A 95 -5.19 6.04 -1.33
CA VAL A 95 -3.96 5.26 -1.18
C VAL A 95 -2.89 6.10 -0.50
N PHE A 96 -2.29 5.52 0.53
CA PHE A 96 -1.17 6.12 1.24
C PHE A 96 -0.05 5.08 1.39
N LYS A 97 0.85 5.05 0.41
CA LYS A 97 1.80 3.95 0.21
C LYS A 97 3.24 4.40 0.45
N MET A 98 3.96 3.72 1.35
CA MET A 98 5.41 3.86 1.47
C MET A 98 6.12 2.75 0.68
N CYS A 99 7.10 3.10 -0.14
CA CYS A 99 7.92 2.19 -0.91
C CYS A 99 9.37 2.25 -0.43
N LEU A 100 9.93 1.09 -0.11
CA LEU A 100 11.30 0.90 0.38
C LEU A 100 12.04 -0.05 -0.57
N GLY A 101 12.98 0.48 -1.35
CA GLY A 101 13.83 -0.32 -2.23
C GLY A 101 15.19 0.33 -2.48
N VAL A 102 16.13 -0.44 -3.03
CA VAL A 102 17.52 -0.01 -3.34
C VAL A 102 17.56 1.31 -4.09
N SER A 103 16.59 1.45 -4.99
CA SER A 103 16.66 2.38 -6.10
C SER A 103 15.56 3.44 -5.97
N HIS A 104 14.50 3.19 -5.19
CA HIS A 104 13.48 4.20 -4.96
C HIS A 104 12.95 4.05 -3.54
N GLN A 105 13.19 5.05 -2.72
CA GLN A 105 12.45 5.29 -1.49
C GLN A 105 11.47 6.41 -1.78
N LYS A 106 10.18 6.16 -1.55
CA LYS A 106 9.14 7.17 -1.79
C LYS A 106 7.88 6.91 -0.99
N ILE A 107 7.14 7.99 -0.73
CA ILE A 107 5.77 7.96 -0.23
C ILE A 107 4.87 8.44 -1.37
N ILE A 108 3.80 7.71 -1.65
CA ILE A 108 2.80 8.03 -2.67
C ILE A 108 1.46 8.23 -1.99
N MET A 109 0.79 9.30 -2.38
CA MET A 109 -0.55 9.66 -1.94
C MET A 109 -1.46 9.74 -3.17
N GLU A 110 -2.65 9.16 -3.06
CA GLU A 110 -3.71 9.20 -4.07
C GLU A 110 -4.98 9.72 -3.43
N PHE A 111 -5.70 10.56 -4.17
CA PHE A 111 -6.93 11.20 -3.71
C PHE A 111 -8.06 11.01 -4.71
N ASP A 112 -9.27 10.74 -4.22
CA ASP A 112 -10.44 10.44 -5.05
C ASP A 112 -10.88 11.61 -5.94
N GLU A 113 -10.59 12.86 -5.56
CA GLU A 113 -10.91 14.03 -6.38
C GLU A 113 -10.10 14.09 -7.68
N GLN A 114 -8.92 13.48 -7.69
CA GLN A 114 -8.01 13.47 -8.83
C GLN A 114 -7.46 12.05 -9.02
N PRO A 115 -8.28 11.09 -9.48
CA PRO A 115 -7.92 9.68 -9.53
C PRO A 115 -6.76 9.36 -10.49
N ARG A 116 -6.39 10.30 -11.37
CA ARG A 116 -5.24 10.20 -12.28
C ARG A 116 -4.02 11.03 -11.81
N LYS A 117 -4.09 11.67 -10.64
CA LYS A 117 -2.97 12.43 -10.08
C LYS A 117 -2.42 11.71 -8.84
N HIS A 118 -1.11 11.53 -8.82
CA HIS A 118 -0.38 10.96 -7.71
C HIS A 118 0.57 12.02 -7.15
N TRP A 119 0.55 12.18 -5.83
CA TRP A 119 1.49 13.05 -5.13
C TRP A 119 2.55 12.17 -4.50
N GLN A 120 3.82 12.44 -4.79
CA GLN A 120 4.89 11.64 -4.25
C GLN A 120 6.05 12.46 -3.68
N LEU A 121 6.54 11.99 -2.54
CA LEU A 121 7.78 12.43 -1.92
C LEU A 121 8.81 11.34 -2.25
N MET A 122 9.88 11.69 -2.96
CA MET A 122 10.82 10.69 -3.49
C MET A 122 12.27 11.10 -3.26
N ARG A 123 13.11 10.12 -2.88
CA ARG A 123 14.56 10.35 -2.76
C ARG A 123 15.17 10.70 -4.12
N HIS A 124 15.96 11.77 -4.15
CA HIS A 124 16.71 12.17 -5.34
C HIS A 124 18.04 11.41 -5.44
N ARG A 125 18.11 10.38 -6.28
CA ARG A 125 19.35 9.57 -6.41
C ARG A 125 20.59 10.38 -6.76
N ASP A 126 20.45 11.30 -7.72
CA ASP A 126 21.61 11.98 -8.32
C ASP A 126 22.12 13.18 -7.50
N LEU A 127 21.50 13.47 -6.35
CA LEU A 127 21.88 14.59 -5.46
C LEU A 127 22.52 14.15 -4.15
N SER A 128 22.57 12.84 -3.87
CA SER A 128 23.18 12.26 -2.66
C SER A 128 24.67 12.60 -2.45
N PHE A 129 25.32 13.22 -3.45
CA PHE A 129 26.72 13.65 -3.40
C PHE A 129 26.92 15.16 -3.40
N LYS A 130 25.86 15.98 -3.41
CA LYS A 130 26.00 17.43 -3.29
C LYS A 130 25.82 17.85 -1.83
N PRO A 131 26.62 18.81 -1.32
CA PRO A 131 26.44 19.31 0.04
C PRO A 131 25.00 19.79 0.26
N HIS A 132 24.48 19.62 1.48
CA HIS A 132 23.14 20.01 1.90
C HIS A 132 22.86 21.48 1.55
N ILE A 133 22.11 21.71 0.45
CA ILE A 133 21.63 23.04 0.04
C ILE A 133 20.10 23.12 0.22
N GLY A 134 19.45 22.08 0.79
CA GLY A 134 18.01 22.06 1.01
C GLY A 134 17.60 22.56 2.40
N GLU A 135 16.29 22.75 2.57
CA GLU A 135 15.69 23.16 3.84
C GLU A 135 15.48 21.93 4.71
N VAL A 136 15.98 21.97 5.95
CA VAL A 136 15.73 20.91 6.94
C VAL A 136 14.35 21.13 7.55
N VAL A 137 13.45 20.19 7.29
CA VAL A 137 12.14 20.09 7.93
C VAL A 137 12.11 18.88 8.87
N LEU A 138 11.18 18.85 9.83
CA LEU A 138 11.01 17.70 10.74
C LEU A 138 12.31 17.18 11.38
N LYS A 139 13.11 18.09 11.95
CA LYS A 139 14.42 17.87 12.61
C LYS A 139 15.55 17.35 11.70
N GLU A 140 15.27 16.41 10.79
CA GLU A 140 16.30 15.66 10.05
C GLU A 140 15.90 15.37 8.58
N VAL A 141 14.75 15.86 8.10
CA VAL A 141 14.26 15.62 6.74
C VAL A 141 14.68 16.79 5.83
N ASP A 142 15.65 16.57 4.94
CA ASP A 142 16.15 17.58 3.99
C ASP A 142 15.35 17.57 2.67
N ILE A 143 14.78 18.72 2.30
CA ILE A 143 13.97 18.88 1.10
C ILE A 143 14.59 19.90 0.16
N ASN A 144 14.79 19.49 -1.10
CA ASN A 144 15.38 20.35 -2.12
C ASN A 144 14.35 21.28 -2.75
N GLY A 145 13.96 22.31 -2.00
CA GLY A 145 12.95 23.26 -2.42
C GLY A 145 11.55 22.66 -2.44
N TRP A 146 10.57 23.46 -2.01
CA TRP A 146 9.18 23.03 -1.97
C TRP A 146 8.47 23.18 -3.33
N SER A 147 9.14 22.81 -4.43
CA SER A 147 8.60 22.91 -5.78
C SER A 147 8.34 21.52 -6.34
N ALA A 148 7.06 21.16 -6.49
CA ALA A 148 6.70 19.89 -7.09
C ALA A 148 6.99 19.90 -8.60
N LYS A 149 7.72 18.89 -9.08
CA LYS A 149 7.89 18.65 -10.51
C LYS A 149 6.79 17.72 -10.99
N GLU A 150 6.08 18.14 -12.04
CA GLU A 150 5.05 17.31 -12.66
C GLU A 150 5.59 16.56 -13.86
N TYR A 151 5.23 15.29 -13.97
CA TYR A 151 5.46 14.50 -15.16
C TYR A 151 4.31 13.53 -15.39
N ALA A 152 3.96 13.30 -16.65
CA ALA A 152 3.00 12.28 -17.03
C ALA A 152 3.69 10.92 -17.16
N LYS A 153 3.00 9.86 -16.77
CA LYS A 153 3.42 8.48 -16.99
C LYS A 153 2.21 7.64 -17.32
N LEU A 154 2.32 6.82 -18.37
CA LEU A 154 1.34 5.78 -18.62
C LEU A 154 1.48 4.71 -17.53
N LEU A 155 0.47 4.64 -16.67
CA LEU A 155 0.34 3.56 -15.72
C LEU A 155 -0.29 2.37 -16.41
N PHE A 156 0.23 1.21 -16.03
CA PHE A 156 -0.28 -0.07 -16.48
C PHE A 156 -0.20 -0.34 -17.99
N ALA A 157 0.55 0.47 -18.74
CA ALA A 157 0.79 0.24 -20.16
C ALA A 157 1.50 -1.10 -20.38
N ASP A 158 1.04 -1.83 -21.38
CA ASP A 158 1.64 -3.07 -21.84
C ASP A 158 1.64 -3.06 -23.38
N PRO A 159 2.77 -2.66 -23.99
CA PRO A 159 2.89 -2.55 -25.43
C PRO A 159 2.66 -3.88 -26.16
N GLU A 160 2.88 -5.02 -25.49
CA GLU A 160 2.70 -6.35 -26.06
C GLU A 160 1.25 -6.83 -25.95
N ALA A 161 0.50 -6.35 -24.95
CA ALA A 161 -0.93 -6.61 -24.80
C ALA A 161 -1.82 -5.58 -25.53
N TYR A 162 -1.22 -4.67 -26.33
CA TYR A 162 -1.91 -3.55 -27.00
C TYR A 162 -2.79 -2.72 -26.06
N TYR A 163 -2.40 -2.63 -24.79
CA TYR A 163 -3.07 -1.77 -23.82
C TYR A 163 -2.20 -0.57 -23.55
N GLU A 164 -2.70 0.60 -23.93
CA GLU A 164 -1.95 1.86 -23.86
C GLU A 164 -1.76 2.36 -22.42
N GLY A 165 -2.36 1.71 -21.43
CA GLY A 165 -2.35 2.17 -20.06
C GLY A 165 -3.44 3.21 -19.82
N PHE A 166 -3.38 3.88 -18.68
CA PHE A 166 -3.96 5.19 -18.55
C PHE A 166 -2.87 6.20 -18.19
N GLU A 167 -2.99 7.40 -18.72
CA GLU A 167 -2.11 8.49 -18.36
C GLU A 167 -2.39 8.95 -16.93
N ALA A 168 -1.35 8.96 -16.11
CA ALA A 168 -1.39 9.50 -14.77
C ALA A 168 -0.31 10.57 -14.61
N THR A 169 -0.65 11.64 -13.90
CA THR A 169 0.25 12.75 -13.59
C THR A 169 0.86 12.53 -12.22
N PHE A 170 2.18 12.57 -12.15
CA PHE A 170 2.92 12.51 -10.89
C PHE A 170 3.42 13.90 -10.52
N SER A 171 2.97 14.41 -9.39
CA SER A 171 3.49 15.62 -8.77
C SER A 171 4.52 15.21 -7.72
N THR A 172 5.79 15.60 -7.91
CA THR A 172 6.93 15.03 -7.17
C THR A 172 7.72 16.09 -6.45
N VAL A 173 7.82 15.95 -5.13
CA VAL A 173 8.79 16.69 -4.31
C VAL A 173 9.98 15.77 -4.03
N TYR A 174 11.17 16.29 -4.28
CA TYR A 174 12.42 15.54 -4.14
C TYR A 174 13.05 15.77 -2.79
N LEU A 175 13.43 14.67 -2.16
CA LEU A 175 14.10 14.65 -0.88
C LEU A 175 15.61 14.46 -1.07
N ASN A 176 16.42 15.22 -0.32
CA ASN A 176 17.89 15.19 -0.39
C ASN A 176 18.53 14.24 0.62
N SER A 177 17.82 13.84 1.68
CA SER A 177 18.44 13.04 2.72
C SER A 177 18.80 11.62 2.22
N ASP A 178 19.85 11.06 2.81
CA ASP A 178 20.28 9.68 2.55
C ASP A 178 19.38 8.62 3.24
N TYR A 179 18.31 9.08 3.89
CA TYR A 179 17.32 8.38 4.70
C TYR A 179 17.81 7.10 5.37
N SER A 180 18.12 7.26 6.65
CA SER A 180 17.79 6.23 7.60
C SER A 180 16.28 5.94 7.55
N ILE A 181 15.87 4.70 7.84
CA ILE A 181 14.44 4.30 7.89
C ILE A 181 13.65 5.16 8.89
N GLN A 182 14.34 5.74 9.88
CA GLN A 182 13.75 6.56 10.92
C GLN A 182 13.20 7.87 10.36
N GLU A 183 13.97 8.59 9.56
CA GLU A 183 13.56 9.85 8.94
C GLU A 183 12.36 9.66 7.99
N LEU A 184 12.37 8.59 7.18
CA LEU A 184 11.24 8.32 6.26
C LEU A 184 9.98 7.92 7.04
N SER A 185 10.14 7.16 8.12
CA SER A 185 9.02 6.80 9.01
C SER A 185 8.47 8.04 9.69
N MET A 186 9.32 8.94 10.19
CA MET A 186 8.88 10.23 10.76
C MET A 186 8.08 11.08 9.76
N LEU A 187 8.53 11.16 8.52
CA LEU A 187 7.81 11.87 7.47
C LEU A 187 6.47 11.20 7.16
N TYR A 188 6.46 9.86 7.08
CA TYR A 188 5.26 9.07 6.84
C TYR A 188 4.22 9.24 7.94
N ASP A 189 4.64 9.19 9.21
CA ASP A 189 3.80 9.41 10.39
C ASP A 189 3.23 10.84 10.42
N PHE A 190 4.08 11.83 10.10
CA PHE A 190 3.66 13.23 10.03
C PHE A 190 2.55 13.43 8.99
N LEU A 191 2.69 12.83 7.81
CA LEU A 191 1.67 12.85 6.78
C LEU A 191 0.40 12.10 7.19
N CYS A 192 0.55 10.96 7.87
CA CYS A 192 -0.58 10.21 8.39
C CYS A 192 -1.39 11.04 9.40
N GLU A 193 -0.74 11.83 10.25
CA GLU A 193 -1.43 12.74 11.15
C GLU A 193 -2.24 13.82 10.40
N ILE A 194 -1.68 14.37 9.31
CA ILE A 194 -2.30 15.45 8.54
C ILE A 194 -3.47 14.95 7.70
N PHE A 195 -3.25 13.87 6.95
CA PHE A 195 -4.21 13.38 5.97
C PHE A 195 -5.16 12.32 6.55
N ASN A 196 -4.89 11.84 7.77
CA ASN A 196 -5.64 10.79 8.45
C ASN A 196 -5.96 9.58 7.54
N PRO A 197 -5.01 9.07 6.74
CA PRO A 197 -5.28 7.93 5.89
C PRO A 197 -5.49 6.71 6.79
N ALA A 198 -6.61 6.02 6.62
CA ALA A 198 -6.71 4.65 7.09
C ALA A 198 -5.78 3.79 6.22
N ARG A 199 -5.09 2.83 6.84
CA ARG A 199 -4.45 1.67 6.19
C ARG A 199 -3.06 1.88 5.59
N HIS A 200 -2.06 1.78 6.47
CA HIS A 200 -0.63 1.75 6.13
C HIS A 200 -0.29 0.60 5.16
N ILE A 201 -0.16 0.95 3.87
CA ILE A 201 0.40 0.07 2.86
C ILE A 201 1.90 0.34 2.76
N THR A 202 2.71 -0.66 3.10
CA THR A 202 4.15 -0.62 2.88
C THR A 202 4.54 -1.59 1.79
N SER A 203 5.45 -1.17 0.92
CA SER A 203 6.00 -1.98 -0.16
C SER A 203 7.48 -2.08 0.01
N ILE A 204 8.00 -3.30 0.05
CA ILE A 204 9.39 -3.57 0.36
C ILE A 204 9.97 -4.45 -0.73
N HIS A 205 11.10 -4.01 -1.27
CA HIS A 205 11.91 -4.82 -2.19
C HIS A 205 12.99 -5.56 -1.40
N LEU A 206 13.02 -6.89 -1.45
CA LEU A 206 13.91 -7.70 -0.59
C LEU A 206 15.39 -7.50 -0.86
N ASP A 207 15.75 -7.05 -2.07
CA ASP A 207 17.14 -6.71 -2.38
C ASP A 207 17.59 -5.36 -1.77
N CYS A 208 16.73 -4.70 -0.98
CA CYS A 208 17.09 -3.48 -0.27
C CYS A 208 18.23 -3.76 0.74
N PRO A 209 19.37 -3.05 0.68
CA PRO A 209 20.50 -3.29 1.59
C PRO A 209 20.14 -3.04 3.07
N PHE A 210 19.03 -2.35 3.34
CA PHE A 210 18.57 -2.01 4.69
C PHE A 210 17.38 -2.87 5.15
N MET A 211 17.14 -4.03 4.53
CA MET A 211 16.03 -4.92 4.91
C MET A 211 16.00 -5.29 6.39
N GLU A 212 17.14 -5.70 6.95
CA GLU A 212 17.22 -6.10 8.35
C GLU A 212 16.85 -4.94 9.31
N PRO A 213 17.42 -3.72 9.14
CA PRO A 213 16.93 -2.54 9.83
C PRO A 213 15.42 -2.25 9.65
N ILE A 214 14.85 -2.46 8.45
CA ILE A 214 13.41 -2.24 8.20
C ILE A 214 12.58 -3.22 9.03
N LEU A 215 12.91 -4.52 8.93
CA LEU A 215 12.20 -5.57 9.67
C LEU A 215 12.30 -5.33 11.17
N TRP A 216 13.49 -4.99 11.67
CA TRP A 216 13.67 -4.65 13.09
C TRP A 216 12.82 -3.46 13.52
N HIS A 217 12.84 -2.37 12.76
CA HIS A 217 12.11 -1.14 13.10
C HIS A 217 10.60 -1.40 13.20
N TYR A 218 10.01 -2.00 12.17
CA TYR A 218 8.57 -2.21 12.13
C TYR A 218 8.12 -3.35 13.05
N ASN A 219 8.85 -4.46 13.14
CA ASN A 219 8.43 -5.54 14.04
C ASN A 219 8.47 -5.15 15.53
N THR A 220 9.28 -4.16 15.93
CA THR A 220 9.40 -3.73 17.33
C THR A 220 8.47 -2.57 17.70
N LYS A 221 8.16 -1.68 16.75
CA LYS A 221 7.36 -0.48 17.01
C LYS A 221 5.91 -0.61 16.54
N GLU A 222 5.69 -1.11 15.32
CA GLU A 222 4.37 -1.08 14.67
C GLU A 222 4.20 -2.21 13.63
N SER A 223 3.12 -3.00 13.76
CA SER A 223 2.81 -4.04 12.77
C SER A 223 2.33 -3.44 11.44
N PHE A 224 2.74 -4.03 10.32
CA PHE A 224 2.22 -3.66 9.01
C PHE A 224 0.71 -3.95 8.93
N GLN A 225 -0.06 -3.01 8.36
CA GLN A 225 -1.45 -3.30 8.02
C GLN A 225 -1.50 -4.04 6.68
N TYR A 226 -0.85 -3.48 5.67
CA TYR A 226 -0.69 -4.13 4.38
C TYR A 226 0.77 -4.14 3.97
N LEU A 227 1.26 -5.28 3.49
CA LEU A 227 2.63 -5.42 3.05
C LEU A 227 2.70 -5.96 1.63
N VAL A 228 3.38 -5.24 0.75
CA VAL A 228 3.81 -5.74 -0.56
C VAL A 228 5.26 -6.17 -0.44
N ILE A 229 5.55 -7.44 -0.75
CA ILE A 229 6.90 -7.97 -0.80
C ILE A 229 7.25 -8.23 -2.26
N GLU A 230 8.34 -7.63 -2.73
CA GLU A 230 8.83 -7.77 -4.11
C GLU A 230 10.29 -8.25 -4.11
N THR A 231 10.68 -9.07 -5.08
CA THR A 231 12.06 -9.58 -5.22
C THR A 231 12.56 -9.44 -6.64
N SER A 232 13.89 -9.40 -6.81
CA SER A 232 14.49 -9.72 -8.11
C SER A 232 14.58 -11.24 -8.29
N ASP A 233 14.90 -11.66 -9.51
CA ASP A 233 15.14 -13.06 -9.87
C ASP A 233 16.40 -13.66 -9.17
N GLN A 234 17.20 -12.85 -8.49
CA GLN A 234 18.43 -13.27 -7.81
C GLN A 234 18.26 -13.51 -6.31
N THR A 235 17.11 -13.14 -5.71
CA THR A 235 16.90 -13.27 -4.27
C THR A 235 16.78 -14.74 -3.85
N SER A 236 17.58 -15.18 -2.88
CA SER A 236 17.54 -16.56 -2.39
C SER A 236 16.19 -16.93 -1.76
N GLU A 237 15.65 -18.10 -2.12
CA GLU A 237 14.41 -18.61 -1.52
C GLU A 237 14.50 -18.85 -0.02
N THR A 238 15.68 -19.18 0.52
CA THR A 238 15.88 -19.32 1.97
C THR A 238 15.69 -17.98 2.67
N TYR A 239 16.14 -16.91 2.04
CA TYR A 239 15.96 -15.55 2.53
C TYR A 239 14.50 -15.11 2.41
N ILE A 240 13.82 -15.42 1.30
CA ILE A 240 12.37 -15.15 1.14
C ILE A 240 11.57 -15.79 2.29
N ARG A 241 11.79 -17.08 2.57
CA ARG A 241 11.12 -17.78 3.68
C ARG A 241 11.44 -17.14 5.03
N SER A 242 12.70 -16.80 5.27
CA SER A 242 13.14 -16.10 6.48
C SER A 242 12.44 -14.75 6.67
N VAL A 243 12.22 -13.99 5.59
CA VAL A 243 11.47 -12.73 5.68
C VAL A 243 9.99 -13.00 5.97
N PHE A 244 9.36 -13.96 5.27
CA PHE A 244 7.95 -14.31 5.52
C PHE A 244 7.70 -14.73 6.97
N ASP A 245 8.64 -15.45 7.58
CA ASP A 245 8.54 -15.90 8.97
C ASP A 245 8.72 -14.78 10.01
N ARG A 246 9.34 -13.67 9.61
CA ARG A 246 9.65 -12.56 10.51
C ARG A 246 8.65 -11.41 10.40
N VAL A 247 7.96 -11.26 9.27
CA VAL A 247 7.01 -10.16 9.09
C VAL A 247 5.71 -10.41 9.85
N ARG A 248 5.27 -9.40 10.60
CA ARG A 248 3.96 -9.41 11.28
C ARG A 248 3.01 -8.46 10.57
N ILE A 249 1.91 -9.00 10.04
CA ILE A 249 0.96 -8.28 9.19
C ILE A 249 -0.46 -8.58 9.66
N SER A 250 -1.31 -7.56 9.72
CA SER A 250 -2.67 -7.69 10.28
C SER A 250 -3.79 -7.81 9.24
N ASN A 251 -3.76 -7.04 8.16
CA ASN A 251 -4.87 -6.97 7.21
C ASN A 251 -4.57 -7.70 5.90
N GLY A 252 -3.43 -7.47 5.26
CA GLY A 252 -3.17 -8.15 3.99
C GLY A 252 -1.75 -8.16 3.48
N VAL A 253 -1.43 -9.17 2.67
CA VAL A 253 -0.11 -9.37 2.10
C VAL A 253 -0.20 -9.56 0.59
N PHE A 254 0.73 -8.94 -0.13
CA PHE A 254 0.88 -9.04 -1.58
C PHE A 254 2.28 -9.54 -1.90
N LEU A 255 2.39 -10.79 -2.33
CA LEU A 255 3.66 -11.45 -2.63
C LEU A 255 3.93 -11.37 -4.13
N ARG A 256 5.03 -10.71 -4.50
CA ARG A 256 5.53 -10.55 -5.86
C ARG A 256 6.96 -11.09 -5.94
N CYS A 257 7.08 -12.34 -5.52
CA CYS A 257 8.35 -13.04 -5.47
C CYS A 257 8.34 -14.15 -6.51
N LYS A 258 9.21 -14.06 -7.52
CA LYS A 258 9.39 -15.15 -8.49
C LYS A 258 10.34 -16.17 -7.87
N THR A 259 9.85 -17.38 -7.62
CA THR A 259 10.58 -18.50 -7.02
C THR A 259 10.76 -19.66 -8.03
N ALA A 260 11.34 -20.78 -7.60
CA ALA A 260 11.33 -22.01 -8.38
C ALA A 260 9.98 -22.74 -8.22
N PRO A 261 9.58 -23.60 -9.18
CA PRO A 261 8.39 -24.45 -9.05
C PRO A 261 8.39 -25.38 -7.82
N SER A 262 9.57 -25.72 -7.31
CA SER A 262 9.77 -26.52 -6.09
C SER A 262 9.70 -25.71 -4.80
N PHE A 263 9.55 -24.39 -4.88
CA PHE A 263 9.34 -23.56 -3.70
C PHE A 263 8.11 -24.03 -2.93
N TYR A 264 8.13 -23.80 -1.63
CA TYR A 264 6.99 -24.08 -0.77
C TYR A 264 7.06 -23.17 0.43
N TYR A 265 5.89 -22.64 0.77
CA TYR A 265 5.62 -21.91 1.99
C TYR A 265 4.18 -22.23 2.41
N ASP A 266 3.94 -22.29 3.72
CA ASP A 266 2.59 -22.46 4.25
C ASP A 266 1.94 -21.09 4.42
N LEU A 267 1.00 -20.75 3.53
CA LEU A 267 0.31 -19.46 3.55
C LEU A 267 -0.53 -19.25 4.82
N SER A 268 -0.91 -20.31 5.53
CA SER A 268 -1.68 -20.18 6.78
C SER A 268 -0.88 -19.53 7.92
N ARG A 269 0.46 -19.47 7.78
CA ARG A 269 1.34 -18.75 8.71
C ARG A 269 1.16 -17.23 8.63
N PHE A 270 0.60 -16.71 7.54
CA PHE A 270 0.14 -15.33 7.51
C PHE A 270 -1.19 -15.22 8.24
N GLU A 271 -1.17 -14.68 9.45
CA GLU A 271 -2.37 -14.40 10.26
C GLU A 271 -3.12 -13.14 9.76
N VAL A 272 -3.35 -13.04 8.45
CA VAL A 272 -3.99 -11.88 7.82
C VAL A 272 -5.50 -12.07 7.66
N LYS A 273 -6.26 -11.00 7.90
CA LYS A 273 -7.74 -11.05 7.95
C LYS A 273 -8.42 -10.74 6.61
N GLU A 274 -7.86 -9.85 5.82
CA GLU A 274 -8.55 -9.30 4.65
C GLU A 274 -8.10 -9.95 3.34
N ILE A 275 -6.82 -9.92 3.00
CA ILE A 275 -6.34 -10.36 1.69
C ILE A 275 -4.97 -11.05 1.70
N ILE A 276 -4.87 -12.16 0.98
CA ILE A 276 -3.61 -12.76 0.52
C ILE A 276 -3.60 -12.72 -1.00
N GLU A 277 -2.65 -12.00 -1.59
CA GLU A 277 -2.42 -11.98 -3.02
C GLU A 277 -1.02 -12.53 -3.32
N VAL A 278 -0.94 -13.60 -4.11
CA VAL A 278 0.32 -14.26 -4.49
C VAL A 278 0.48 -14.25 -6.00
N HIS A 279 1.54 -13.61 -6.46
CA HIS A 279 1.98 -13.64 -7.85
C HIS A 279 2.96 -14.78 -8.02
N TRP A 280 2.96 -15.42 -9.20
CA TRP A 280 3.78 -16.62 -9.46
C TRP A 280 3.48 -17.73 -8.45
N SER A 281 2.20 -18.00 -8.27
CA SER A 281 1.63 -18.92 -7.29
C SER A 281 1.69 -20.40 -7.69
N TYR A 282 2.56 -20.81 -8.63
CA TYR A 282 2.70 -22.22 -9.05
C TYR A 282 3.08 -23.19 -7.93
N TRP A 283 3.54 -22.68 -6.79
CA TRP A 283 3.86 -23.46 -5.59
C TRP A 283 2.69 -23.58 -4.61
N VAL A 284 1.62 -22.79 -4.79
CA VAL A 284 0.44 -22.81 -3.92
C VAL A 284 -0.47 -23.94 -4.35
N LYS A 285 -0.61 -24.94 -3.48
CA LYS A 285 -1.43 -26.13 -3.72
C LYS A 285 -2.86 -25.93 -3.22
N LEU A 286 -3.79 -26.71 -3.79
CA LEU A 286 -5.22 -26.66 -3.47
C LEU A 286 -5.53 -26.93 -1.99
N ASP A 287 -4.80 -27.86 -1.37
CA ASP A 287 -4.93 -28.19 0.05
C ASP A 287 -4.65 -27.01 0.99
N GLN A 288 -3.71 -26.13 0.64
CA GLN A 288 -3.45 -24.91 1.41
C GLN A 288 -4.67 -23.98 1.41
N VAL A 289 -5.33 -23.82 0.26
CA VAL A 289 -6.47 -22.91 0.09
C VAL A 289 -7.66 -23.30 0.97
N PHE A 290 -7.79 -24.58 1.33
CA PHE A 290 -8.85 -25.01 2.23
C PHE A 290 -8.70 -24.47 3.66
N ASN A 291 -7.48 -24.12 4.07
CA ASN A 291 -7.15 -23.75 5.46
C ASN A 291 -6.83 -22.26 5.65
N ILE A 292 -6.86 -21.46 4.58
CA ILE A 292 -6.59 -20.02 4.66
C ILE A 292 -7.78 -19.29 5.27
N LYS A 293 -7.51 -18.44 6.27
CA LYS A 293 -8.51 -17.67 7.03
C LYS A 293 -8.74 -16.24 6.54
N SER A 294 -7.95 -15.81 5.56
CA SER A 294 -8.10 -14.49 4.93
C SER A 294 -9.43 -14.40 4.18
N GLN A 295 -10.15 -13.28 4.25
CA GLN A 295 -11.43 -13.13 3.54
C GLN A 295 -11.29 -13.25 2.02
N THR A 296 -10.20 -12.76 1.45
CA THR A 296 -9.94 -12.80 0.01
C THR A 296 -8.59 -13.46 -0.26
N ILE A 297 -8.56 -14.30 -1.29
CA ILE A 297 -7.36 -14.96 -1.80
C ILE A 297 -7.26 -14.69 -3.30
N ALA A 298 -6.10 -14.26 -3.77
CA ALA A 298 -5.84 -14.07 -5.18
C ALA A 298 -4.52 -14.75 -5.58
N LEU A 299 -4.61 -15.76 -6.44
CA LEU A 299 -3.50 -16.58 -6.90
C LEU A 299 -3.28 -16.36 -8.40
N PHE A 300 -2.14 -15.80 -8.76
CA PHE A 300 -1.83 -15.49 -10.17
C PHE A 300 -0.67 -16.32 -10.68
N VAL A 301 -0.67 -16.61 -11.98
CA VAL A 301 0.28 -17.52 -12.63
C VAL A 301 0.41 -18.82 -11.81
N SER A 302 -0.75 -19.44 -11.54
CA SER A 302 -0.83 -20.65 -10.72
C SER A 302 -0.46 -21.90 -11.53
N SER A 303 -0.32 -23.04 -10.85
CA SER A 303 -0.20 -24.35 -11.49
C SER A 303 -1.55 -25.04 -11.69
N TRP A 304 -2.66 -24.38 -11.37
CA TRP A 304 -3.98 -25.00 -11.31
C TRP A 304 -4.61 -25.13 -12.69
N PHE A 305 -5.40 -26.19 -12.84
CA PHE A 305 -6.23 -26.46 -14.01
C PHE A 305 -7.71 -26.48 -13.63
N CYS A 306 -8.59 -26.67 -14.62
CA CYS A 306 -10.02 -26.82 -14.42
C CYS A 306 -10.38 -27.93 -13.43
N GLU A 307 -9.60 -29.02 -13.41
CA GLU A 307 -9.79 -30.16 -12.52
C GLU A 307 -9.63 -29.76 -11.05
N ASP A 308 -8.69 -28.86 -10.73
CA ASP A 308 -8.52 -28.34 -9.36
C ASP A 308 -9.73 -27.52 -8.92
N LEU A 309 -10.25 -26.68 -9.83
CA LEU A 309 -11.47 -25.90 -9.58
C LEU A 309 -12.68 -26.82 -9.38
N LYS A 310 -12.80 -27.89 -10.18
CA LYS A 310 -13.87 -28.89 -10.03
C LYS A 310 -13.80 -29.59 -8.67
N VAL A 311 -12.61 -29.98 -8.22
CA VAL A 311 -12.41 -30.56 -6.87
C VAL A 311 -12.83 -29.56 -5.78
N LEU A 312 -12.47 -28.28 -5.93
CA LEU A 312 -12.87 -27.23 -4.99
C LEU A 312 -14.39 -27.06 -4.92
N ILE A 313 -15.06 -26.98 -6.07
CA ILE A 313 -16.53 -26.83 -6.17
C ILE A 313 -17.23 -28.04 -5.58
N GLN A 314 -16.77 -29.25 -5.89
CA GLN A 314 -17.35 -30.47 -5.35
C GLN A 314 -17.21 -30.53 -3.84
N LYS A 315 -16.01 -30.22 -3.30
CA LYS A 315 -15.80 -30.17 -1.86
C LYS A 315 -16.77 -29.21 -1.16
N TRP A 316 -17.02 -28.03 -1.77
CA TRP A 316 -17.99 -27.06 -1.23
C TRP A 316 -19.43 -27.60 -1.28
N ARG A 317 -19.82 -28.25 -2.38
CA ARG A 317 -21.11 -28.92 -2.53
C ARG A 317 -21.33 -30.02 -1.49
N ASP A 318 -20.28 -30.76 -1.15
CA ASP A 318 -20.28 -31.81 -0.13
C ASP A 318 -20.38 -31.27 1.32
N GLY A 319 -20.59 -29.96 1.49
CA GLY A 319 -20.88 -29.32 2.78
C GLY A 319 -19.70 -28.59 3.42
N TRP A 320 -18.49 -28.67 2.84
CA TRP A 320 -17.37 -27.86 3.32
C TRP A 320 -17.66 -26.37 3.10
N THR A 321 -17.37 -25.54 4.11
CA THR A 321 -17.56 -24.10 4.04
C THR A 321 -16.23 -23.42 4.35
N PRO A 322 -15.63 -22.67 3.39
CA PRO A 322 -14.39 -21.95 3.64
C PRO A 322 -14.56 -20.81 4.64
N GLU A 323 -13.47 -20.45 5.32
CA GLU A 323 -13.41 -19.20 6.11
C GLU A 323 -13.26 -17.97 5.20
N TRP A 324 -12.65 -18.15 4.02
CA TRP A 324 -12.58 -17.12 3.00
C TRP A 324 -13.93 -16.92 2.30
N LYS A 325 -14.15 -15.70 1.78
CA LYS A 325 -15.34 -15.31 1.02
C LYS A 325 -15.11 -15.32 -0.47
N GLN A 326 -13.88 -15.06 -0.91
CA GLN A 326 -13.55 -15.01 -2.33
C GLN A 326 -12.19 -15.62 -2.64
N LEU A 327 -12.15 -16.45 -3.67
CA LEU A 327 -10.95 -16.96 -4.30
C LEU A 327 -10.90 -16.49 -5.75
N THR A 328 -9.80 -15.85 -6.14
CA THR A 328 -9.45 -15.56 -7.54
C THR A 328 -8.24 -16.40 -7.91
N VAL A 329 -8.31 -17.16 -9.00
CA VAL A 329 -7.18 -17.96 -9.49
C VAL A 329 -7.00 -17.78 -10.99
N GLU A 330 -5.79 -17.47 -11.41
CA GLU A 330 -5.38 -17.56 -12.81
C GLU A 330 -4.93 -18.99 -13.11
N LEU A 331 -5.74 -19.70 -13.89
CA LEU A 331 -5.48 -21.08 -14.27
C LEU A 331 -4.36 -21.15 -15.31
N LYS A 332 -3.51 -22.18 -15.20
CA LYS A 332 -2.35 -22.39 -16.09
C LYS A 332 -2.76 -22.58 -17.54
N SER A 333 -3.84 -23.32 -17.76
CA SER A 333 -4.50 -23.47 -19.05
C SER A 333 -5.96 -23.78 -18.81
N MET A 334 -6.82 -23.16 -19.60
CA MET A 334 -8.18 -23.63 -19.80
C MET A 334 -8.19 -24.37 -21.13
N ASN A 335 -8.25 -25.70 -21.06
CA ASN A 335 -8.36 -26.50 -22.27
C ASN A 335 -9.81 -26.54 -22.80
N LYS A 336 -10.77 -25.94 -22.07
CA LYS A 336 -12.20 -26.23 -22.12
C LYS A 336 -13.07 -25.09 -21.56
N GLU A 337 -14.39 -25.13 -21.76
CA GLU A 337 -15.34 -24.13 -21.26
C GLU A 337 -15.62 -24.29 -19.75
N LEU A 338 -16.24 -23.27 -19.11
CA LEU A 338 -16.60 -23.34 -17.67
C LEU A 338 -17.52 -24.54 -17.35
N GLU A 339 -18.28 -25.00 -18.34
CA GLU A 339 -19.14 -26.19 -18.26
C GLU A 339 -18.38 -27.45 -17.82
N ASP A 340 -17.10 -27.58 -18.15
CA ASP A 340 -16.30 -28.72 -17.73
C ASP A 340 -15.88 -28.66 -16.25
N CYS A 341 -15.97 -27.48 -15.62
CA CYS A 341 -15.65 -27.29 -14.20
C CYS A 341 -16.87 -27.51 -13.29
N VAL A 342 -18.09 -27.46 -13.85
CA VAL A 342 -19.34 -27.45 -13.09
C VAL A 342 -20.28 -28.52 -13.65
N GLU A 343 -20.48 -29.60 -12.89
CA GLU A 343 -21.37 -30.70 -13.31
C GLU A 343 -22.81 -30.48 -12.84
N GLY A 344 -23.78 -30.73 -13.73
CA GLY A 344 -25.20 -30.80 -13.40
C GLY A 344 -26.11 -30.14 -14.44
N GLU A 345 -27.42 -30.35 -14.27
CA GLU A 345 -28.44 -29.63 -15.04
C GLU A 345 -28.44 -28.15 -14.65
N SER A 346 -28.54 -27.26 -15.63
CA SER A 346 -28.51 -25.81 -15.42
C SER A 346 -29.63 -25.08 -16.16
N VAL A 347 -29.98 -23.89 -15.64
CA VAL A 347 -30.96 -22.97 -16.24
C VAL A 347 -30.30 -21.63 -16.50
N GLU A 348 -30.57 -21.03 -17.65
CA GLU A 348 -30.09 -19.69 -17.98
C GLU A 348 -30.90 -18.60 -17.26
N ILE A 349 -30.21 -17.60 -16.72
CA ILE A 349 -30.80 -16.41 -16.13
C ILE A 349 -30.32 -15.14 -16.84
N GLY A 350 -31.21 -14.16 -16.98
CA GLY A 350 -30.92 -12.91 -17.69
C GLY A 350 -30.26 -11.80 -16.87
N ASN A 351 -30.18 -11.96 -15.54
CA ASN A 351 -29.53 -11.00 -14.65
C ASN A 351 -28.81 -11.71 -13.48
N ALA A 352 -27.48 -11.74 -13.52
CA ALA A 352 -26.61 -12.40 -12.56
C ALA A 352 -26.57 -11.72 -11.18
N LYS A 353 -27.10 -10.50 -11.03
CA LYS A 353 -27.20 -9.80 -9.74
C LYS A 353 -28.52 -10.05 -9.04
N ASP A 354 -29.57 -10.40 -9.79
CA ASP A 354 -30.92 -10.56 -9.24
C ASP A 354 -31.09 -11.92 -8.56
N LYS A 355 -31.03 -11.91 -7.23
CA LYS A 355 -31.23 -13.09 -6.39
C LYS A 355 -32.59 -13.76 -6.56
N ARG A 356 -33.61 -13.04 -7.04
CA ARG A 356 -34.97 -13.59 -7.20
C ARG A 356 -35.05 -14.64 -8.31
N LEU A 357 -34.07 -14.65 -9.21
CA LEU A 357 -33.97 -15.64 -10.30
C LEU A 357 -33.38 -16.98 -9.84
N VAL A 358 -32.87 -17.06 -8.60
CA VAL A 358 -32.26 -18.28 -8.06
C VAL A 358 -33.20 -18.92 -7.03
N HIS A 359 -33.79 -20.07 -7.40
CA HIS A 359 -34.75 -20.79 -6.57
C HIS A 359 -34.06 -21.86 -5.73
N LYS A 360 -33.94 -21.61 -4.42
CA LYS A 360 -33.21 -22.50 -3.50
C LYS A 360 -33.85 -23.87 -3.27
N ASN A 361 -35.17 -23.96 -3.42
CA ASN A 361 -35.93 -25.19 -3.23
C ASN A 361 -36.16 -25.95 -4.55
N SER A 362 -35.52 -25.52 -5.64
CA SER A 362 -35.60 -26.20 -6.93
C SER A 362 -34.75 -27.47 -6.92
N SER A 363 -35.12 -28.47 -7.72
CA SER A 363 -34.24 -29.59 -8.05
C SER A 363 -33.01 -29.15 -8.86
N ILE A 364 -33.09 -27.99 -9.51
CA ILE A 364 -32.00 -27.40 -10.29
C ILE A 364 -31.10 -26.57 -9.37
N GLN A 365 -29.82 -26.95 -9.35
CA GLN A 365 -28.81 -26.36 -8.47
C GLN A 365 -27.87 -25.40 -9.20
N LEU A 366 -27.99 -25.25 -10.53
CA LEU A 366 -27.10 -24.42 -11.35
C LEU A 366 -27.88 -23.38 -12.15
N TYR A 367 -27.47 -22.13 -12.01
CA TYR A 367 -28.07 -20.99 -12.72
C TYR A 367 -26.97 -20.29 -13.53
N LYS A 368 -26.97 -20.53 -14.84
CA LYS A 368 -25.99 -20.04 -15.80
C LYS A 368 -26.29 -18.60 -16.20
N PHE A 369 -25.27 -17.76 -16.31
CA PHE A 369 -25.40 -16.41 -16.83
C PHE A 369 -24.21 -16.06 -17.74
N ASN A 370 -24.48 -15.20 -18.71
CA ASN A 370 -23.49 -14.50 -19.51
C ASN A 370 -23.81 -13.01 -19.45
N GLU A 371 -22.89 -12.19 -18.94
CA GLU A 371 -23.12 -10.76 -18.79
C GLU A 371 -21.93 -9.93 -19.25
N LYS A 372 -22.23 -8.78 -19.85
CA LYS A 372 -21.24 -7.76 -20.14
C LYS A 372 -21.05 -6.87 -18.91
N TYR A 373 -19.85 -6.89 -18.33
CA TYR A 373 -19.45 -5.98 -17.28
C TYR A 373 -18.69 -4.79 -17.85
N ARG A 374 -18.88 -3.63 -17.21
CA ARG A 374 -18.11 -2.43 -17.47
C ARG A 374 -17.50 -1.93 -16.17
N ILE A 375 -16.18 -1.79 -16.16
CA ILE A 375 -15.41 -1.19 -15.08
C ILE A 375 -14.62 -0.05 -15.71
N GLU A 376 -14.90 1.18 -15.30
CA GLU A 376 -14.30 2.39 -15.89
C GLU A 376 -14.49 2.42 -17.42
N ASP A 377 -13.37 2.43 -18.16
CA ASP A 377 -13.32 2.47 -19.62
C ASP A 377 -13.17 1.07 -20.26
N VAL A 378 -13.13 0.01 -19.45
CA VAL A 378 -12.96 -1.37 -19.90
C VAL A 378 -14.30 -2.13 -19.82
N SER A 379 -14.66 -2.81 -20.90
CA SER A 379 -15.79 -3.74 -20.91
C SER A 379 -15.35 -5.15 -21.25
N PHE A 380 -15.82 -6.13 -20.49
CA PHE A 380 -15.53 -7.55 -20.71
C PHE A 380 -16.79 -8.38 -20.45
N TYR A 381 -16.83 -9.57 -21.04
CA TYR A 381 -17.89 -10.54 -20.77
C TYR A 381 -17.45 -11.46 -19.64
N ILE A 382 -18.41 -11.84 -18.80
CA ILE A 382 -18.25 -12.90 -17.81
C ILE A 382 -19.21 -14.03 -18.13
N ASP A 383 -18.70 -15.25 -18.02
CA ASP A 383 -19.48 -16.48 -18.05
C ASP A 383 -19.46 -17.06 -16.65
N GLY A 384 -20.62 -17.43 -16.11
CA GLY A 384 -20.68 -17.90 -14.73
C GLY A 384 -21.93 -18.69 -14.35
N TYR A 385 -21.85 -19.25 -13.15
CA TYR A 385 -22.90 -20.00 -12.50
C TYR A 385 -23.13 -19.48 -11.09
N HIS A 386 -24.40 -19.36 -10.69
CA HIS A 386 -24.76 -19.50 -9.27
C HIS A 386 -25.03 -20.96 -8.99
N ILE A 387 -24.30 -21.50 -8.02
CA ILE A 387 -24.39 -22.88 -7.54
C ILE A 387 -25.12 -22.85 -6.20
N VAL A 388 -26.28 -23.50 -6.14
CA VAL A 388 -27.07 -23.67 -4.91
C VAL A 388 -26.69 -25.01 -4.28
N ARG A 389 -26.33 -24.99 -3.00
CA ARG A 389 -26.12 -26.19 -2.19
C ARG A 389 -27.41 -26.60 -1.48
N ASP A 390 -27.49 -27.86 -1.06
CA ASP A 390 -28.66 -28.43 -0.39
C ASP A 390 -29.12 -27.68 0.88
N ASP A 391 -28.20 -27.00 1.57
CA ASP A 391 -28.50 -26.15 2.73
C ASP A 391 -28.97 -24.73 2.36
N GLY A 392 -29.13 -24.45 1.07
CA GLY A 392 -29.52 -23.16 0.53
C GLY A 392 -28.39 -22.13 0.45
N ALA A 393 -27.15 -22.49 0.79
CA ALA A 393 -25.99 -21.65 0.57
C ALA A 393 -25.71 -21.49 -0.94
N ILE A 394 -25.19 -20.34 -1.33
CA ILE A 394 -24.93 -20.03 -2.74
C ILE A 394 -23.46 -19.66 -2.94
N ALA A 395 -22.81 -20.30 -3.90
CA ALA A 395 -21.52 -19.89 -4.43
C ALA A 395 -21.71 -19.36 -5.86
N THR A 396 -21.05 -18.27 -6.20
CA THR A 396 -20.93 -17.81 -7.59
C THR A 396 -19.56 -18.21 -8.11
N VAL A 397 -19.53 -18.93 -9.22
CA VAL A 397 -18.30 -19.25 -9.96
C VAL A 397 -18.37 -18.57 -11.31
N LEU A 398 -17.36 -17.82 -11.69
CA LEU A 398 -17.27 -17.20 -13.00
C LEU A 398 -15.86 -17.34 -13.57
N ILE A 399 -15.76 -17.28 -14.89
CA ILE A 399 -14.50 -17.25 -15.62
C ILE A 399 -14.49 -16.07 -16.57
N THR A 400 -13.31 -15.48 -16.73
CA THR A 400 -13.05 -14.40 -17.69
C THR A 400 -12.13 -14.89 -18.81
N LYS A 401 -12.09 -14.15 -19.93
CA LYS A 401 -11.27 -14.47 -21.12
C LYS A 401 -9.76 -14.64 -20.86
N GLY A 402 -9.26 -14.29 -19.68
CA GLY A 402 -7.85 -14.44 -19.28
C GLY A 402 -7.52 -15.73 -18.52
N ASN A 403 -8.38 -16.76 -18.57
CA ASN A 403 -8.30 -17.97 -17.75
C ASN A 403 -8.33 -17.69 -16.24
N VAL A 404 -8.96 -16.58 -15.84
CA VAL A 404 -9.12 -16.23 -14.44
C VAL A 404 -10.48 -16.69 -13.97
N ALA A 405 -10.49 -17.63 -13.04
CA ALA A 405 -11.66 -18.10 -12.34
C ALA A 405 -11.84 -17.33 -11.01
N ILE A 406 -13.07 -16.98 -10.70
CA ILE A 406 -13.45 -16.39 -9.41
C ILE A 406 -14.54 -17.25 -8.79
N MET A 407 -14.33 -17.68 -7.55
CA MET A 407 -15.33 -18.30 -6.70
C MET A 407 -15.65 -17.37 -5.53
N THR A 408 -16.92 -17.01 -5.37
CA THR A 408 -17.40 -16.11 -4.31
C THR A 408 -18.51 -16.79 -3.51
N ILE A 409 -18.36 -16.83 -2.19
CA ILE A 409 -19.41 -17.30 -1.28
C ILE A 409 -20.38 -16.15 -1.03
N GLN A 410 -21.63 -16.31 -1.46
CA GLN A 410 -22.62 -15.24 -1.45
C GLN A 410 -23.27 -15.10 -0.08
N SER A 411 -23.39 -13.86 0.40
CA SER A 411 -24.06 -13.57 1.67
C SER A 411 -25.57 -13.49 1.50
N GLU A 412 -26.32 -14.14 2.37
CA GLU A 412 -27.78 -14.00 2.44
C GLU A 412 -28.27 -12.58 2.73
N ARG A 413 -27.45 -11.79 3.44
CA ARG A 413 -27.86 -10.47 3.94
C ARG A 413 -27.98 -9.41 2.85
N THR A 414 -27.42 -9.66 1.67
CA THR A 414 -27.43 -8.70 0.56
C THR A 414 -28.65 -8.89 -0.33
N LYS A 415 -29.23 -7.79 -0.84
CA LYS A 415 -30.36 -7.85 -1.78
C LYS A 415 -29.97 -8.42 -3.16
N GLU A 416 -28.71 -8.26 -3.52
CA GLU A 416 -28.15 -8.67 -4.82
C GLU A 416 -26.92 -9.55 -4.62
N PHE A 417 -26.59 -10.36 -5.62
CA PHE A 417 -25.31 -11.07 -5.67
C PHE A 417 -24.16 -10.07 -5.85
N LYS A 418 -23.08 -10.30 -5.11
CA LYS A 418 -21.89 -9.45 -5.15
C LYS A 418 -20.87 -10.02 -6.12
N PHE A 419 -20.29 -9.12 -6.91
CA PHE A 419 -19.17 -9.37 -7.81
C PHE A 419 -18.07 -8.39 -7.43
N ASP A 420 -16.96 -8.90 -6.90
CA ASP A 420 -15.76 -8.12 -6.62
C ASP A 420 -14.64 -8.63 -7.52
N PHE A 421 -14.20 -7.78 -8.44
CA PHE A 421 -13.20 -8.15 -9.44
C PHE A 421 -11.84 -7.65 -8.98
N ASN A 422 -10.88 -8.57 -8.82
CA ASN A 422 -9.50 -8.17 -8.58
C ASN A 422 -9.03 -7.28 -9.75
N ARG A 423 -8.33 -6.19 -9.42
CA ARG A 423 -7.78 -5.20 -10.37
C ARG A 423 -7.01 -5.78 -11.56
N ARG A 424 -6.44 -6.99 -11.43
CA ARG A 424 -5.76 -7.67 -12.55
C ARG A 424 -6.67 -8.14 -13.67
N LEU A 425 -7.98 -8.22 -13.45
CA LEU A 425 -8.92 -8.58 -14.50
C LEU A 425 -9.08 -7.51 -15.59
N PHE A 426 -8.75 -6.26 -15.27
CA PHE A 426 -8.95 -5.13 -16.17
C PHE A 426 -7.69 -4.27 -16.38
N LEU A 427 -6.55 -4.66 -15.81
CA LEU A 427 -5.25 -4.02 -16.03
C LEU A 427 -4.26 -5.05 -16.62
N PRO A 428 -3.45 -4.69 -17.63
CA PRO A 428 -2.56 -5.65 -18.30
C PRO A 428 -1.55 -6.31 -17.38
N ARG A 429 -0.88 -7.36 -17.86
CA ARG A 429 0.02 -8.16 -17.01
C ARG A 429 1.34 -7.44 -16.69
N LYS A 430 1.95 -6.75 -17.66
CA LYS A 430 3.25 -6.04 -17.45
C LYS A 430 3.15 -4.75 -16.65
N ALA A 431 1.95 -4.21 -16.55
CA ALA A 431 1.56 -3.11 -15.68
C ALA A 431 2.06 -3.24 -14.23
N TRP A 432 2.24 -4.48 -13.78
CA TRP A 432 2.51 -4.84 -12.40
C TRP A 432 3.96 -5.27 -12.14
N SER A 433 4.74 -5.55 -13.18
CA SER A 433 6.17 -5.83 -13.11
C SER A 433 6.94 -4.55 -13.45
N SER A 434 7.07 -3.63 -12.49
CA SER A 434 7.89 -2.42 -12.68
C SER A 434 9.40 -2.67 -12.84
N LEU A 435 9.82 -3.91 -13.13
CA LEU A 435 11.21 -4.35 -13.21
C LEU A 435 11.60 -5.04 -14.52
N GLU A 436 10.67 -5.33 -15.44
CA GLU A 436 11.06 -5.90 -16.74
C GLU A 436 11.28 -4.79 -17.77
N LYS A 437 12.42 -4.12 -17.68
CA LYS A 437 13.26 -3.58 -18.78
C LYS A 437 14.16 -2.45 -18.26
N ARG A 438 15.37 -2.82 -17.84
CA ARG A 438 16.57 -2.02 -18.13
C ARG A 438 17.60 -3.01 -18.66
N HIS A 439 17.84 -2.91 -19.97
CA HIS A 439 19.04 -3.46 -20.60
C HIS A 439 20.27 -2.71 -20.08
#